data_AF-A0AAP2Z221-F1
#
_entry.id   AF-A0AAP2Z221-F1
#
_cell.length_a   1.000
_cell.length_b   1.000
_cell.length_c   1.000
_cell.angle_alpha   90.00
_cell.angle_beta   90.00
_cell.angle_gamma   90.00
#
_symmetry.space_group_name_H-M   'P 1'
#
loop_
_entity.id
_entity.type
_entity.pdbx_description
1 polymer ?
#
loop_
_entity_poly.entity_id
_entity_poly.type
_entity_poly.pdbx_seq_one_letter_code
_entity_poly.pdbx_strand_id
1 'polypeptide(L)'
;MSTTTPTTEVVSEAQHHELETVAGGTLVFEPIAEYRAALGRTTQIGRRLVGFVDVSDWDGVRSELARRGHDVGNVHQLPELDPEEVR
;
A
#
# COMPACT_ATOMS: atom_id res chain seq x y z
N MET A 1 23.19 -10.91 -30.02
CA MET A 1 22.76 -11.39 -28.69
C MET A 1 21.86 -10.31 -28.12
N SER A 2 20.55 -10.44 -28.32
CA SER A 2 19.58 -9.43 -27.88
C SER A 2 19.19 -9.71 -26.43
N THR A 3 19.66 -8.90 -25.50
CA THR A 3 19.16 -8.89 -24.12
C THR A 3 17.84 -8.14 -24.09
N THR A 4 16.74 -8.88 -24.06
CA THR A 4 15.42 -8.32 -23.76
C THR A 4 15.37 -8.07 -22.25
N THR A 5 15.62 -6.83 -21.84
CA THR A 5 15.23 -6.36 -20.51
C THR A 5 13.71 -6.55 -20.39
N PRO A 6 13.17 -7.24 -19.38
CA PRO A 6 11.75 -7.15 -19.12
C PRO A 6 11.47 -5.70 -18.73
N THR A 7 10.88 -4.94 -19.64
CA THR A 7 10.25 -3.67 -19.34
C THR A 7 9.13 -4.01 -18.37
N THR A 8 9.38 -3.79 -17.08
CA THR A 8 8.30 -3.68 -16.10
C THR A 8 7.49 -2.46 -16.52
N GLU A 9 6.47 -2.68 -17.36
CA GLU A 9 5.39 -1.72 -17.55
C GLU A 9 4.74 -1.57 -16.18
N VAL A 10 5.14 -0.52 -15.47
CA VAL A 10 4.42 -0.03 -14.31
C VAL A 10 3.11 0.49 -14.88
N VAL A 11 2.10 -0.37 -14.88
CA VAL A 11 0.74 -0.01 -15.28
C VAL A 11 0.28 1.03 -14.26
N SER A 12 0.39 2.31 -14.61
CA SER A 12 -0.24 3.41 -13.90
C SER A 12 -1.74 3.37 -14.19
N GLU A 13 -2.41 2.33 -13.71
CA GLU A 13 -3.85 2.33 -13.54
C GLU A 13 -4.15 3.13 -12.27
N ALA A 14 -5.24 3.91 -12.28
CA ALA A 14 -5.66 4.83 -11.23
C ALA A 14 -5.22 4.37 -9.82
N GLN A 15 -4.63 5.27 -9.03
CA GLN A 15 -4.09 5.00 -7.68
C GLN A 15 -5.19 4.49 -6.75
N HIS A 16 -5.59 3.22 -6.92
CA HIS A 16 -6.60 2.55 -6.14
C HIS A 16 -5.97 2.21 -4.81
N HIS A 17 -5.98 3.16 -3.89
CA HIS A 17 -5.55 2.92 -2.52
C HIS A 17 -6.54 1.95 -1.86
N GLU A 18 -6.00 0.94 -1.19
CA GLU A 18 -6.75 0.10 -0.27
C GLU A 18 -6.72 0.74 1.11
N LEU A 19 -7.91 1.05 1.63
CA LEU A 19 -8.07 1.64 2.94
C LEU A 19 -8.44 0.57 3.96
N GLU A 20 -7.75 0.57 5.09
CA GLU A 20 -8.06 -0.33 6.19
C GLU A 20 -8.17 0.42 7.52
N THR A 21 -9.39 0.59 8.02
CA THR A 21 -9.65 1.25 9.30
C THR A 21 -9.25 0.35 10.46
N VAL A 22 -8.50 0.93 11.39
CA VAL A 22 -7.94 0.27 12.57
C VAL A 22 -8.18 1.13 13.82
N ALA A 23 -7.79 0.61 14.99
CA ALA A 23 -7.81 1.42 16.20
C ALA A 23 -6.87 2.63 16.01
N GLY A 24 -7.42 3.84 16.16
CA GLY A 24 -6.66 5.08 16.10
C GLY A 24 -6.47 5.70 14.72
N GLY A 25 -6.96 5.10 13.62
CA GLY A 25 -6.90 5.72 12.29
C GLY A 25 -7.17 4.74 11.14
N THR A 26 -6.85 5.15 9.92
CA THR A 26 -6.96 4.33 8.70
C THR A 26 -5.59 4.15 8.06
N LEU A 27 -5.23 2.90 7.76
CA LEU A 27 -4.02 2.56 7.02
C LEU A 27 -4.29 2.67 5.52
N VAL A 28 -3.36 3.28 4.77
CA VAL A 28 -3.46 3.44 3.32
C VAL A 28 -2.44 2.54 2.64
N PHE A 29 -2.91 1.63 1.78
CA PHE A 29 -2.07 0.72 1.04
C PHE A 29 -2.14 0.96 -0.46
N GLU A 30 -0.99 0.89 -1.13
CA GLU A 30 -0.89 0.83 -2.58
C GLU A 30 -0.82 -0.64 -3.03
N PRO A 31 -1.75 -1.12 -3.88
CA PRO A 31 -1.73 -2.49 -4.37
C PRO A 31 -0.53 -2.70 -5.30
N ILE A 32 0.20 -3.78 -5.07
CA ILE A 32 1.28 -4.21 -5.97
C ILE A 32 0.69 -5.26 -6.90
N ALA A 33 0.61 -4.94 -8.19
CA ALA A 33 0.11 -5.83 -9.21
C ALA A 33 1.20 -6.20 -10.21
N GLU A 34 1.14 -7.42 -10.72
CA GLU A 34 2.07 -7.93 -11.72
C GLU A 34 1.31 -8.66 -12.82
N TYR A 35 1.71 -8.42 -14.07
CA TYR A 35 1.20 -9.18 -15.20
C TYR A 35 1.74 -10.61 -15.18
N ARG A 36 0.84 -11.60 -15.08
CA ARG A 36 1.21 -13.01 -15.15
C ARG A 36 0.82 -13.58 -16.50
N ALA A 37 1.82 -13.75 -17.38
CA ALA A 37 1.63 -14.32 -18.71
C ALA A 37 0.95 -15.70 -18.68
N ALA A 38 1.25 -16.54 -17.68
CA ALA A 38 0.60 -17.84 -17.49
C ALA A 38 -0.91 -17.75 -17.23
N LEU A 39 -1.39 -16.64 -16.69
CA LEU A 39 -2.82 -16.37 -16.43
C LEU A 39 -3.42 -15.45 -17.51
N GLY A 40 -2.61 -14.90 -18.40
CA GLY A 40 -3.02 -13.91 -19.40
C GLY A 40 -3.59 -12.62 -18.81
N ARG A 41 -3.31 -12.32 -17.53
CA ARG A 41 -3.90 -11.16 -16.82
C ARG A 41 -2.97 -10.58 -15.77
N THR A 42 -3.20 -9.30 -15.45
CA THR A 42 -2.65 -8.64 -14.25
C THR A 42 -3.31 -9.21 -13.01
N THR A 43 -2.50 -9.57 -12.02
CA THR A 43 -2.98 -10.03 -10.73
C THR A 43 -2.31 -9.22 -9.63
N GLN A 44 -3.07 -8.87 -8.61
CA GLN A 44 -2.49 -8.33 -7.39
C GLN A 44 -1.66 -9.41 -6.70
N ILE A 45 -0.42 -9.08 -6.37
CA ILE A 45 0.54 -9.96 -5.71
C ILE A 45 0.85 -9.51 -4.27
N GLY A 46 0.46 -8.29 -3.92
CA GLY A 46 0.64 -7.75 -2.59
C GLY A 46 0.09 -6.34 -2.46
N ARG A 47 0.48 -5.69 -1.37
CA ARG A 47 0.16 -4.29 -1.08
C ARG A 47 1.25 -3.67 -0.22
N ARG A 48 1.50 -2.38 -0.38
CA ARG A 48 2.51 -1.62 0.36
C ARG A 48 1.84 -0.56 1.21
N LEU A 49 2.18 -0.48 2.49
CA LEU A 49 1.74 0.63 3.33
C LEU A 49 2.42 1.92 2.86
N VAL A 50 1.64 2.93 2.49
CA VAL A 50 2.13 4.20 1.95
C VAL A 50 1.83 5.40 2.83
N GLY A 51 0.85 5.28 3.75
CA GLY A 51 0.50 6.35 4.67
C GLY A 51 -0.64 5.99 5.60
N PHE A 52 -1.13 7.03 6.29
CA PHE A 52 -2.23 6.96 7.24
C PHE A 52 -3.25 8.07 6.95
N VAL A 53 -4.50 7.89 7.36
CA VAL A 53 -5.59 8.87 7.19
C VAL A 53 -6.45 8.88 8.44
N ASP A 54 -7.02 10.04 8.78
CA ASP A 54 -7.94 10.23 9.91
C ASP A 54 -7.33 9.72 11.24
N VAL A 55 -6.05 10.04 11.49
CA VAL A 55 -5.36 9.52 12.67
C VAL A 55 -5.81 10.26 13.93
N SER A 56 -6.39 9.53 14.86
CA SER A 56 -6.86 10.01 16.16
C SER A 56 -6.01 9.48 17.33
N ASP A 57 -5.28 8.39 17.14
CA ASP A 57 -4.41 7.79 18.15
C ASP A 57 -3.24 7.02 17.51
N TRP A 58 -2.04 7.59 17.60
CA TRP A 58 -0.81 6.98 17.08
C TRP A 58 -0.36 5.73 17.85
N ASP A 59 -0.68 5.61 19.14
CA ASP A 59 -0.35 4.40 19.91
C ASP A 59 -1.26 3.24 19.52
N GLY A 60 -2.53 3.52 19.22
CA GLY A 60 -3.47 2.60 18.61
C GLY A 60 -2.98 2.10 17.24
N VAL A 61 -2.60 3.03 16.36
CA VAL A 61 -2.04 2.70 15.04
C VAL A 61 -0.79 1.85 15.17
N ARG A 62 0.14 2.22 16.06
CA ARG A 62 1.38 1.47 16.32
C ARG A 62 1.09 0.05 16.81
N SER A 63 0.13 -0.10 17.72
CA SER A 63 -0.30 -1.41 18.24
C SER A 63 -0.86 -2.28 17.13
N GLU A 64 -1.64 -1.70 16.23
CA GLU A 64 -2.21 -2.39 15.07
C GLU A 64 -1.14 -2.81 14.05
N LEU A 65 -0.18 -1.94 13.74
CA LEU A 65 0.96 -2.32 12.89
C LEU A 65 1.73 -3.50 13.49
N ALA A 66 2.05 -3.46 14.78
CA ALA A 66 2.73 -4.54 15.48
C ALA A 66 1.94 -5.86 15.44
N ARG A 67 0.63 -5.80 15.71
CA ARG A 67 -0.28 -6.95 15.69
C ARG A 67 -0.33 -7.63 14.32
N ARG A 68 -0.19 -6.84 13.26
CA ARG A 68 -0.27 -7.28 11.85
C ARG A 68 1.10 -7.66 11.27
N GLY A 69 2.17 -7.51 12.04
CA GLY A 69 3.54 -7.76 11.57
C GLY A 69 4.07 -6.71 10.59
N HIS A 70 3.47 -5.52 10.56
CA HIS A 70 4.01 -4.38 9.83
C HIS A 70 5.12 -3.70 10.65
N ASP A 71 6.02 -3.01 9.96
CA ASP A 71 7.06 -2.23 10.64
C ASP A 71 6.41 -1.03 11.38
N VAL A 72 6.58 -1.01 12.69
CA VAL A 72 6.08 0.06 13.57
C VAL A 72 6.81 1.38 13.34
N GLY A 73 8.04 1.35 12.80
CA GLY A 73 8.81 2.54 12.45
C GLY A 73 8.12 3.39 11.38
N ASN A 74 7.21 2.79 10.60
CA ASN A 74 6.41 3.49 9.58
C ASN A 74 5.60 4.66 10.16
N VAL A 75 5.18 4.60 11.43
CA VAL A 75 4.49 5.71 12.13
C VAL A 75 5.31 7.00 12.12
N HIS A 76 6.63 6.91 12.06
CA HIS A 76 7.53 8.08 12.05
C HIS A 76 8.07 8.44 10.67
N GLN A 77 7.82 7.61 9.66
CA GLN A 77 8.45 7.72 8.33
C GLN A 77 7.43 7.97 7.22
N LEU A 78 6.20 7.48 7.36
CA LEU A 78 5.16 7.64 6.36
C LEU A 78 4.26 8.84 6.71
N PRO A 79 3.74 9.53 5.70
CA PRO A 79 2.89 10.70 5.90
C PRO A 79 1.48 10.31 6.35
N GLU A 80 0.82 11.28 6.99
CA GLU A 80 -0.64 11.34 7.00
C GLU A 80 -1.11 11.99 5.69
N LEU A 81 -1.99 11.30 4.96
CA LEU A 81 -2.50 11.69 3.66
C LEU A 81 -3.85 12.39 3.82
N ASP A 82 -4.25 13.20 2.83
CA ASP A 82 -5.58 13.80 2.82
C ASP A 82 -6.62 12.72 2.48
N PRO A 83 -7.72 12.58 3.25
CA PRO A 83 -8.81 11.66 2.94
C PRO A 83 -9.38 11.80 1.53
N GLU A 84 -9.35 13.01 0.95
CA GLU A 84 -9.87 13.29 -0.40
C GLU A 84 -8.91 12.79 -1.50
N GLU A 85 -7.62 12.59 -1.20
CA GLU A 85 -6.63 12.11 -2.17
C GLU A 85 -6.62 10.57 -2.30
N VAL A 86 -7.13 9.86 -1.29
CA VAL A 86 -7.03 8.39 -1.21
C VAL A 86 -8.36 7.64 -1.40
N ARG A 87 -9.47 8.36 -1.60
CA ARG A 87 -10.83 7.81 -1.81
C ARG A 87 -11.22 7.82 -3.28
#